data_AF-A0A535AWR1-F1
#
_entry.id   AF-A0A535AWR1-F1
#
_cell.length_a   1.000
_cell.length_b   1.000
_cell.length_c   1.000
_cell.angle_alpha   90.00
_cell.angle_beta   90.00
_cell.angle_gamma   90.00
#
_symmetry.space_group_name_H-M   'P 1'
#
loop_
_entity.id
_entity.type
_entity.pdbx_description
1 polymer ?
#
loop_
_entity_poly.entity_id
_entity_poly.type
_entity_poly.pdbx_seq_one_letter_code
_entity_poly.pdbx_strand_id
1 'polypeptide(L)' 'MIHLPPAALVLLIGASGSGKSTFASRHFDADAVVSSDRLRGLVAGDESDQRATDAA' A
#
# COMPACT_ATOMS: atom_id res chain seq x y z
N MET A 1 5.82 -5.63 -19.34
CA MET A 1 5.58 -6.64 -18.29
C MET A 1 6.73 -6.53 -17.30
N ILE A 2 6.45 -6.35 -16.01
CA ILE A 2 7.51 -6.29 -14.99
C ILE A 2 7.81 -7.72 -14.57
N HIS A 3 9.04 -8.19 -14.81
CA HIS A 3 9.47 -9.52 -14.37
C HIS A 3 9.99 -9.41 -12.93
N LEU A 4 9.37 -10.19 -12.04
CA LEU A 4 9.75 -10.26 -10.62
C LEU A 4 10.13 -11.70 -10.30
N PRO A 5 11.14 -11.91 -9.44
CA PRO A 5 11.42 -13.24 -8.90
C PRO A 5 10.24 -13.71 -8.01
N PRO A 6 10.10 -15.02 -7.77
CA PRO A 6 9.19 -15.53 -6.76
C PRO A 6 9.46 -14.88 -5.40
N ALA A 7 8.40 -14.52 -4.67
CA ALA A 7 8.48 -13.88 -3.35
C ALA A 7 9.21 -12.52 -3.30
N ALA A 8 9.20 -11.75 -4.40
CA ALA A 8 9.69 -10.38 -4.39
C ALA A 8 8.85 -9.48 -3.48
N LEU A 9 9.51 -8.65 -2.67
CA LEU A 9 8.87 -7.51 -2.02
C LEU A 9 8.84 -6.32 -2.99
N VAL A 10 7.64 -5.89 -3.38
CA VAL A 10 7.45 -4.73 -4.25
C VAL A 10 7.00 -3.54 -3.42
N LEU A 11 7.81 -2.48 -3.39
CA LEU A 11 7.47 -1.22 -2.73
C LEU A 11 7.07 -0.17 -3.77
N LEU A 12 5.81 0.29 -3.73
CA LEU A 12 5.33 1.35 -4.60
C LEU A 12 5.63 2.72 -3.98
N ILE A 13 6.47 3.51 -4.64
CA ILE A 13 6.90 4.84 -4.19
C ILE A 13 6.35 5.91 -5.14
N GLY A 14 5.72 6.94 -4.57
CA GLY A 14 5.17 8.05 -5.34
C GLY A 14 4.27 8.95 -4.49
N ALA A 15 4.08 10.19 -4.94
CA ALA A 15 3.24 11.17 -4.27
C ALA A 15 1.77 10.70 -4.11
N SER A 16 1.00 11.37 -3.25
CA SER A 16 -0.45 11.15 -3.21
C SER A 16 -1.05 11.44 -4.60
N GLY A 17 -2.01 10.62 -5.03
CA GLY A 17 -2.61 10.73 -6.37
C GLY A 17 -1.76 10.18 -7.53
N SER A 18 -0.53 9.71 -7.31
CA SER A 18 0.32 9.17 -8.40
C SER A 18 -0.14 7.82 -8.98
N GLY A 19 -1.26 7.27 -8.50
CA GLY A 19 -1.84 6.02 -9.02
C GLY A 19 -1.28 4.73 -8.42
N LYS A 20 -0.60 4.75 -7.26
CA LYS A 20 -0.03 3.55 -6.61
C LYS A 20 -1.07 2.45 -6.40
N SER A 21 -2.21 2.78 -5.78
CA SER A 21 -3.27 1.81 -5.50
C SER A 21 -3.91 1.28 -6.79
N THR A 22 -4.06 2.14 -7.80
CA THR A 22 -4.54 1.75 -9.13
C THR A 22 -3.56 0.83 -9.86
N PHE A 23 -2.25 1.07 -9.70
CA PHE A 23 -1.23 0.19 -10.24
C PHE A 23 -1.26 -1.18 -9.55
N ALA A 24 -1.35 -1.19 -8.21
CA ALA A 24 -1.39 -2.41 -7.42
C ALA A 24 -2.59 -3.29 -7.81
N SER A 25 -3.80 -2.72 -7.86
CA SER A 25 -5.04 -3.47 -8.17
C SER A 25 -5.11 -4.01 -9.60
N ARG A 26 -4.30 -3.48 -10.51
CA ARG A 26 -4.22 -3.94 -11.90
C ARG A 26 -3.20 -5.06 -12.13
N HIS A 27 -2.18 -5.17 -11.27
CA HIS A 27 -1.02 -6.03 -11.52
C HIS A 27 -0.80 -7.11 -10.46
N PHE A 28 -1.41 -6.99 -9.28
CA PHE A 28 -1.26 -7.95 -8.18
C PHE A 28 -2.64 -8.35 -7.66
N ASP A 29 -2.75 -9.59 -7.17
CA ASP A 29 -3.93 -10.06 -6.47
C ASP A 29 -4.14 -9.27 -5.16
N ALA A 30 -5.39 -9.09 -4.77
CA ALA A 30 -5.74 -8.20 -3.65
C ALA A 30 -5.18 -8.68 -2.30
N ASP A 31 -4.97 -9.99 -2.13
CA ASP A 31 -4.37 -10.63 -0.97
C ASP A 31 -2.84 -10.46 -0.90
N ALA A 32 -2.19 -10.20 -2.04
CA ALA A 32 -0.76 -9.90 -2.12
C ALA A 32 -0.43 -8.41 -1.90
N VAL A 33 -1.45 -7.54 -1.74
CA VAL A 33 -1.27 -6.09 -1.59
C VAL A 33 -1.47 -5.65 -0.14
N VAL A 34 -0.42 -5.08 0.45
CA VAL A 34 -0.49 -4.42 1.77
C VAL A 34 -0.47 -2.91 1.60
N SER A 35 -1.51 -2.22 2.08
CA SER A 35 -1.66 -0.77 1.98
C SER A 35 -1.57 -0.11 3.35
N SER A 36 -0.66 0.85 3.51
CA SER A 36 -0.55 1.64 4.74
C SER A 36 -1.76 2.54 4.98
N ASP A 37 -2.33 3.13 3.92
CA ASP A 37 -3.57 3.92 4.00
C ASP A 37 -4.70 3.07 4.59
N ARG A 38 -4.91 1.86 4.06
CA ARG A 38 -5.95 0.94 4.56
C ARG A 38 -5.71 0.53 6.01
N LEU A 39 -4.46 0.26 6.37
CA LEU A 39 -4.10 -0.08 7.75
C LEU A 39 -4.35 1.08 8.71
N ARG A 40 -4.10 2.34 8.31
CA ARG A 40 -4.47 3.52 9.10
C ARG A 40 -5.98 3.60 9.33
N GLY A 41 -6.78 3.35 8.28
CA GLY A 41 -8.24 3.30 8.40
C GLY A 41 -8.72 2.23 9.40
N LEU A 42 -8.06 1.07 9.43
CA LEU A 42 -8.38 -0.01 10.38
C LEU A 42 -7.99 0.32 11.83
N VAL A 43 -6.87 1.02 12.03
CA VAL A 43 -6.33 1.31 13.38
C VAL A 43 -6.93 2.59 13.97
N ALA A 44 -7.07 3.65 13.17
CA ALA A 44 -7.46 4.99 13.62
C ALA A 44 -8.82 5.46 13.08
N GLY A 45 -9.47 4.68 12.20
CA GLY A 45 -10.75 5.06 11.59
C GLY A 45 -10.62 6.02 10.39
N ASP A 46 -9.42 6.48 10.07
CA ASP A 46 -9.13 7.38 8.96
C ASP A 46 -7.84 6.95 8.23
N GLU A 47 -7.94 6.68 6.92
CA GLU A 47 -6.81 6.27 6.09
C GLU A 47 -5.74 7.36 5.93
N SER A 48 -6.12 8.62 6.13
CA SER A 48 -5.26 9.78 6.00
C SER A 48 -4.54 10.18 7.31
N ASP A 49 -4.90 9.56 8.44
CA ASP A 49 -4.35 9.92 9.75
C ASP A 49 -2.89 9.47 9.91
N GLN A 50 -1.96 10.40 9.70
CA GLN A 50 -0.52 10.16 9.85
C GLN A 50 -0.09 9.95 11.31
N ARG A 51 -0.99 10.11 12.29
CA ARG A 51 -0.74 9.80 13.70
C ARG A 51 -1.07 8.36 14.06
N ALA A 52 -1.59 7.57 13.13
CA ALA A 52 -1.93 6.16 13.31
C ALA A 52 -0.69 5.24 13.36
N THR A 53 0.29 5.64 14.16
CA THR A 53 1.52 4.93 14.48
C THR A 53 1.77 5.13 15.97
N ASP A 54 1.99 4.07 16.73
CA ASP A 54 2.51 4.24 18.09
C ASP A 54 3.90 4.88 18.00
N ALA A 55 4.19 5.84 18.87
CA ALA A 55 5.55 6.35 19.02
C ALA A 55 6.43 5.20 19.54
N ALA A 56 7.29 4.69 18.67
CA ALA A 56 8.30 3.68 19.02
C ALA A 56 9.34 4.25 20.00
#